data_AF-A0A1S3ZWY9-F1
#
_entry.id   AF-A0A1S3ZWY9-F1
#
_cell.length_a   1.000
_cell.length_b   1.000
_cell.length_c   1.000
_cell.angle_alpha   90.00
_cell.angle_beta   90.00
_cell.angle_gamma   90.00
#
_symmetry.space_group_name_H-M   'P 1'
#
loop_
_entity.id
_entity.type
_entity.pdbx_description
1 polymer ?
#
loop_
_entity_poly.entity_id
_entity_poly.type
_entity_poly.pdbx_seq_one_letter_code
_entity_poly.pdbx_strand_id
1 'polypeptide(L)'
;MKILMQEEGLDYCCAFTERFLAVVQTLSRLVEKISVNPCLQLLKYVVQCYLSLSQVSRVCDVLRYNFPPQLIDNTFHIVLREDPYTLNMLQQVFFNITSRGSRP
;
A
#
# COMPACT_ATOMS: atom_id res chain seq x y z
N MET A 1 -21.92 -20.39 -2.03
CA MET A 1 -20.58 -20.46 -2.66
C MET A 1 -20.70 -20.15 -4.15
N LYS A 2 -20.91 -18.86 -4.48
CA LYS A 2 -20.97 -18.30 -5.85
C LYS A 2 -20.79 -16.76 -5.86
N ILE A 3 -20.45 -16.17 -4.71
CA ILE A 3 -20.44 -14.71 -4.50
C ILE A 3 -19.05 -14.09 -4.81
N LEU A 4 -18.02 -14.92 -4.97
CA LEU A 4 -16.63 -14.47 -5.20
C LEU A 4 -16.27 -14.25 -6.68
N MET A 5 -17.22 -14.35 -7.62
CA MET A 5 -16.93 -14.50 -9.06
C MET A 5 -17.60 -13.46 -9.97
N GLN A 6 -18.12 -12.35 -9.42
CA GLN A 6 -18.69 -11.29 -10.24
C GLN A 6 -18.02 -9.96 -9.88
N GLU A 7 -17.63 -9.23 -10.93
CA GLU A 7 -16.81 -8.01 -10.96
C GLU A 7 -17.29 -6.87 -10.03
N GLU A 8 -18.47 -6.98 -9.42
CA GLU A 8 -19.02 -6.05 -8.44
C GLU A 8 -18.39 -6.13 -7.04
N GLY A 9 -17.70 -7.23 -6.71
CA GLY A 9 -17.07 -7.39 -5.38
C GLY A 9 -15.98 -6.35 -5.09
N LEU A 10 -15.28 -5.88 -6.12
CA LEU A 10 -14.25 -4.84 -5.99
C LEU A 10 -14.88 -3.44 -5.81
N ASP A 11 -16.01 -3.20 -6.48
CA ASP A 11 -16.71 -1.91 -6.41
C ASP A 11 -17.43 -1.74 -5.05
N TYR A 12 -17.88 -2.83 -4.42
CA TYR A 12 -18.46 -2.79 -3.07
C TYR A 12 -17.42 -2.53 -1.95
N CYS A 13 -16.16 -2.93 -2.15
CA CYS A 13 -15.06 -2.53 -1.29
C CYS A 13 -14.67 -1.05 -1.49
N CYS A 14 -14.84 -0.53 -2.72
CA CYS A 14 -14.55 0.87 -3.07
C CYS A 14 -15.74 1.82 -2.88
N ALA A 15 -16.94 1.33 -2.54
CA ALA A 15 -18.13 2.14 -2.31
C ALA A 15 -18.06 3.01 -1.04
N PHE A 16 -17.17 2.70 -0.10
CA PHE A 16 -17.02 3.46 1.15
C PHE A 16 -15.55 3.75 1.45
N THR A 17 -15.15 5.01 1.25
CA THR A 17 -13.85 5.59 1.62
C THR A 17 -13.42 5.20 3.04
N GLU A 18 -14.37 5.00 3.95
CA GLU A 18 -14.15 4.57 5.34
C GLU A 18 -13.49 3.18 5.47
N ARG A 19 -13.92 2.19 4.66
CA ARG A 19 -13.32 0.84 4.69
C ARG A 19 -11.90 0.86 4.16
N PHE A 20 -11.65 1.65 3.12
CA PHE A 20 -10.31 1.88 2.58
C PHE A 20 -9.40 2.54 3.62
N LEU A 21 -9.86 3.61 4.27
CA LEU A 21 -9.12 4.29 5.34
C LEU A 21 -8.78 3.35 6.49
N ALA A 22 -9.71 2.51 6.93
CA ALA A 22 -9.44 1.53 8.00
C ALA A 22 -8.32 0.54 7.61
N VAL A 23 -8.29 0.09 6.35
CA VAL A 23 -7.20 -0.76 5.84
C VAL A 23 -5.88 0.01 5.83
N VAL A 24 -5.84 1.22 5.25
CA VAL A 24 -4.62 2.04 5.19
C VAL A 24 -4.08 2.31 6.59
N GLN A 25 -4.93 2.72 7.53
CA GLN A 25 -4.52 2.95 8.92
C GLN A 25 -3.97 1.69 9.58
N THR A 26 -4.53 0.52 9.29
CA THR A 26 -4.03 -0.75 9.81
C THR A 26 -2.65 -1.07 9.25
N LEU A 27 -2.45 -0.88 7.95
CA LEU A 27 -1.15 -1.04 7.31
C LEU A 27 -0.12 -0.05 7.86
N SER A 28 -0.47 1.22 8.07
CA SER A 28 0.42 2.22 8.68
C SER A 28 0.87 1.82 10.09
N ARG A 29 -0.04 1.33 10.93
CA ARG A 29 0.33 0.78 12.26
C ARG A 29 1.24 -0.44 12.17
N LEU A 30 1.08 -1.28 11.14
CA LEU A 30 2.00 -2.39 10.91
C LEU A 30 3.38 -1.89 10.51
N VAL A 31 3.47 -0.87 9.65
CA VAL A 31 4.75 -0.24 9.28
C VAL A 31 5.47 0.32 10.51
N GLU A 32 4.76 1.03 11.41
CA GLU A 32 5.33 1.52 12.67
C GLU A 32 5.87 0.40 13.57
N LYS A 33 5.18 -0.74 13.62
CA LYS A 33 5.67 -1.90 14.38
C LYS A 33 6.91 -2.53 13.73
N ILE A 34 6.93 -2.62 12.41
CA ILE A 34 8.07 -3.16 11.65
C ILE A 34 9.28 -2.24 11.76
N SER A 35 9.10 -0.91 11.85
CA SER A 35 10.23 0.00 12.03
C SER A 35 10.93 -0.17 13.38
N VAL A 36 10.19 -0.56 14.42
CA VAL A 36 10.76 -0.87 15.74
C VAL A 36 11.37 -2.27 15.79
N ASN A 37 10.73 -3.26 15.15
CA ASN A 37 11.22 -4.62 15.07
C ASN A 37 11.19 -5.13 13.62
N PRO A 38 12.29 -4.98 12.86
CA PRO A 38 12.34 -5.30 11.44
C PRO A 38 12.03 -6.76 11.12
N CYS A 39 11.05 -6.97 10.24
CA CYS A 39 10.70 -8.27 9.70
C CYS A 39 10.47 -8.16 8.18
N LEU A 40 11.42 -8.69 7.40
CA LEU A 40 11.40 -8.58 5.93
C LEU A 40 10.15 -9.20 5.31
N GLN A 41 9.73 -10.39 5.78
CA GLN A 41 8.53 -11.04 5.25
C GLN A 41 7.28 -10.19 5.47
N LEU A 42 7.13 -9.61 6.66
CA LEU A 42 5.99 -8.75 6.97
C LEU A 42 6.03 -7.45 6.17
N LEU A 43 7.22 -6.84 6.02
CA LEU A 43 7.41 -5.66 5.18
C LEU A 43 7.00 -5.93 3.74
N LYS A 44 7.41 -7.07 3.17
CA LYS A 44 7.04 -7.50 1.82
C LYS A 44 5.53 -7.63 1.65
N TYR A 45 4.83 -8.25 2.60
CA TYR A 45 3.37 -8.34 2.55
C TYR A 45 2.70 -6.96 2.63
N VAL A 46 3.20 -6.07 3.49
CA VAL A 46 2.66 -4.71 3.61
C VAL A 46 2.87 -3.92 2.31
N VAL A 47 4.06 -3.98 1.71
CA VAL A 47 4.36 -3.33 0.42
C VAL A 47 3.49 -3.92 -0.70
N GLN A 48 3.23 -5.23 -0.70
CA GLN A 48 2.28 -5.88 -1.60
C GLN A 48 0.87 -5.32 -1.46
N CYS A 49 0.36 -5.17 -0.24
CA CYS A 49 -0.94 -4.56 0.00
C CYS A 49 -0.97 -3.12 -0.56
N TYR A 50 0.05 -2.31 -0.28
CA TYR A 50 0.15 -0.96 -0.84
C TYR A 50 0.19 -0.93 -2.37
N LEU A 51 0.89 -1.88 -3.00
CA LEU A 51 0.92 -1.99 -4.47
C LEU A 51 -0.47 -2.29 -5.02
N SER A 52 -1.19 -3.25 -4.45
CA SER A 52 -2.56 -3.57 -4.84
C SER A 52 -3.50 -2.37 -4.68
N LEU A 53 -3.40 -1.64 -3.56
CA LEU A 53 -4.22 -0.44 -3.31
C LEU A 53 -3.90 0.68 -4.32
N SER A 54 -2.63 0.85 -4.67
CA SER A 54 -2.19 1.88 -5.63
C SER A 54 -2.68 1.64 -7.07
N GLN A 55 -3.16 0.43 -7.40
CA GLN A 55 -3.75 0.16 -8.72
C GLN A 55 -5.17 0.75 -8.87
N VAL A 56 -5.84 1.06 -7.75
CA VAL A 56 -7.20 1.60 -7.73
C VAL A 56 -7.15 3.12 -7.87
N SER A 57 -7.41 3.63 -9.07
CA SER A 57 -7.21 5.05 -9.40
C SER A 57 -7.96 6.03 -8.48
N ARG A 58 -9.16 5.67 -8.00
CA ARG A 58 -10.01 6.53 -7.16
C ARG A 58 -9.43 6.78 -5.76
N VAL A 59 -8.56 5.91 -5.28
CA VAL A 59 -8.00 5.98 -3.92
C VAL A 59 -6.53 6.36 -3.89
N CYS A 60 -5.91 6.59 -5.05
CA CYS A 60 -4.50 7.00 -5.14
C CYS A 60 -4.23 8.30 -4.37
N ASP A 61 -5.13 9.27 -4.44
CA ASP A 61 -4.97 10.54 -3.72
C ASP A 61 -5.03 10.33 -2.21
N VAL A 62 -6.03 9.60 -1.73
CA VAL A 62 -6.16 9.24 -0.30
C VAL A 62 -4.91 8.49 0.15
N LEU A 63 -4.43 7.56 -0.68
CA LEU A 63 -3.24 6.78 -0.38
C LEU A 63 -1.99 7.67 -0.28
N ARG A 64 -1.83 8.64 -1.19
CA ARG A 64 -0.73 9.59 -1.19
C ARG A 64 -0.67 10.39 0.11
N TYR A 65 -1.81 10.85 0.63
CA TYR A 65 -1.87 11.62 1.88
C TYR A 65 -1.67 10.77 3.14
N ASN A 66 -1.96 9.47 3.07
CA ASN A 66 -1.90 8.56 4.20
C ASN A 66 -0.73 7.56 4.10
N PHE A 67 0.20 7.77 3.15
CA PHE A 67 1.30 6.85 2.93
C PHE A 67 2.29 6.93 4.11
N PRO A 68 2.73 5.78 4.67
CA PRO A 68 3.60 5.77 5.83
C PRO A 68 4.95 6.45 5.53
N PRO A 69 5.38 7.44 6.32
CA PRO A 69 6.66 8.12 6.09
C PRO A 69 7.85 7.15 6.15
N GLN A 70 7.77 6.08 6.94
CA GLN A 70 8.85 5.08 7.08
C GLN A 70 9.12 4.29 5.80
N LEU A 71 8.14 4.21 4.90
CA LEU A 71 8.31 3.60 3.58
C LEU A 71 8.94 4.58 2.57
N ILE A 72 9.07 5.85 2.93
CA ILE A 72 9.68 6.92 2.13
C ILE A 72 11.06 7.29 2.67
N ASP A 73 11.15 7.43 3.98
CA ASP A 73 12.40 7.69 4.67
C ASP A 73 13.27 6.43 4.67
N ASN A 74 14.56 6.61 4.88
CA ASN A 74 15.53 5.51 4.79
C ASN A 74 15.39 4.46 5.92
N THR A 75 14.29 4.43 6.68
CA THR A 75 14.05 3.48 7.78
C THR A 75 14.27 2.03 7.36
N PHE A 76 13.76 1.62 6.20
CA PHE A 76 13.91 0.24 5.73
C PHE A 76 15.07 0.04 4.74
N HIS A 77 15.94 1.02 4.54
CA HIS A 77 17.01 0.94 3.51
C HIS A 77 17.88 -0.31 3.66
N ILE A 78 18.27 -0.68 4.88
CA ILE A 78 19.10 -1.87 5.14
C ILE A 78 18.37 -3.14 4.72
N VAL A 79 17.11 -3.30 5.16
CA VAL A 79 16.27 -4.48 4.89
C VAL A 79 15.93 -4.58 3.39
N LEU A 80 15.63 -3.46 2.74
CA LEU A 80 15.28 -3.41 1.32
C LEU A 80 16.49 -3.60 0.40
N ARG A 81 17.71 -3.29 0.87
CA ARG A 81 18.94 -3.57 0.10
C ARG A 81 19.14 -5.06 -0.15
N GLU A 82 18.72 -5.89 0.80
CA GLU A 82 18.82 -7.34 0.72
C GLU A 82 17.67 -7.97 -0.08
N ASP A 83 16.61 -7.22 -0.36
CA ASP A 83 15.45 -7.67 -1.15
C ASP A 83 15.07 -6.66 -2.25
N PRO A 84 15.78 -6.69 -3.40
CA PRO A 84 15.52 -5.78 -4.51
C PRO A 84 14.12 -5.96 -5.12
N TYR A 85 13.48 -7.12 -4.93
CA TYR A 85 12.11 -7.33 -5.39
C TYR A 85 11.13 -6.45 -4.62
N THR A 86 11.20 -6.46 -3.29
CA THR A 86 10.35 -5.59 -2.46
C THR A 86 10.65 -4.11 -2.68
N LEU A 87 11.91 -3.76 -2.94
CA LEU A 87 12.28 -2.38 -3.32
C LEU A 87 11.63 -1.94 -4.63
N ASN A 88 11.65 -2.76 -5.68
CA ASN A 88 10.98 -2.47 -6.96
C ASN A 88 9.47 -2.30 -6.79
N MET A 89 8.85 -3.15 -5.97
CA MET A 89 7.42 -3.02 -5.67
C MET A 89 7.10 -1.69 -5.01
N LEU A 90 7.92 -1.28 -4.04
CA LEU A 90 7.77 0.00 -3.35
C LEU A 90 7.95 1.19 -4.32
N GLN A 91 8.93 1.12 -5.23
CA GLN A 91 9.10 2.12 -6.29
C GLN A 91 7.86 2.20 -7.21
N GLN A 92 7.25 1.07 -7.53
CA GLN A 92 6.05 1.03 -8.35
C GLN A 92 4.81 1.59 -7.60
N VAL A 93 4.72 1.39 -6.29
CA VAL A 93 3.72 2.08 -5.45
C VAL A 93 3.88 3.59 -5.60
N PHE A 94 5.11 4.10 -5.43
CA PHE A 94 5.40 5.52 -5.58
C PHE A 94 4.98 6.05 -6.95
N PHE A 95 5.39 5.38 -8.03
CA PHE A 95 5.00 5.75 -9.38
C PHE A 95 3.46 5.81 -9.55
N ASN A 96 2.74 4.81 -9.05
CA ASN A 96 1.29 4.77 -9.16
C ASN A 96 0.62 5.95 -8.44
N ILE A 97 1.07 6.31 -7.22
CA ILE A 97 0.46 7.40 -6.45
C ILE A 97 0.83 8.80 -6.98
N THR A 98 2.01 8.99 -7.61
CA THR A 98 2.36 10.27 -8.26
C THR A 98 1.76 10.40 -9.66
N SER A 99 1.81 9.35 -10.49
CA SER A 99 1.36 9.44 -11.88
C SER A 99 -0.15 9.36 -12.04
N ARG A 100 -0.86 8.65 -11.16
CA ARG A 100 -2.33 8.46 -11.28
C ARG A 100 -3.15 9.44 -10.43
N GLY A 101 -2.57 10.01 -9.37
CA GLY A 101 -3.18 11.11 -8.58
C GLY A 101 -3.01 12.50 -9.19
N SER A 102 -2.46 12.59 -10.41
CA SER A 102 -2.16 13.86 -11.10
C SER A 102 -3.03 14.08 -12.34
N ARG A 103 -4.27 13.57 -12.35
CA ARG A 103 -5.26 14.00 -13.36
C ARG A 103 -6.06 15.17 -12.79
N PRO A 104 -5.91 16.40 -13.32
CA PRO A 104 -6.77 17.52 -12.97
C PRO A 104 -8.23 17.27 -13.38
#